data_AF-A0A944XXH9-F1
#
_entry.id   AF-A0A944XXH9-F1
#
_cell.length_a   1.000
_cell.length_b   1.000
_cell.length_c   1.000
_cell.angle_alpha   90.00
_cell.angle_beta   90.00
_cell.angle_gamma   90.00
#
_symmetry.space_group_name_H-M   'P 1'
#
loop_
_entity.id
_entity.type
_entity.pdbx_description
1 polymer ?
#
loop_
_entity_poly.entity_id
_entity_poly.type
_entity_poly.pdbx_seq_one_letter_code
_entity_poly.pdbx_strand_id
1 'polypeptide(L)'
;ELQATITPVFWGLIRSFPNTPDPEVMAANIEKLNASMVIMEAMFGEGNYVTGDHFTMGDIPTGAGVYRYMTLDIVRPALPRTEAYYARLTERPAYRKAIMTPLV
;
A
#
# COMPACT_ATOMS: atom_id res chain seq x y z
N GLU A 1 0.30 0.09 -12.20
CA GLU A 1 1.39 0.76 -11.45
C GLU A 1 0.82 1.32 -10.14
N LEU A 2 1.29 0.86 -8.97
CA LEU A 2 0.70 1.21 -7.66
C LEU A 2 0.89 2.70 -7.29
N GLN A 3 2.02 3.30 -7.66
CA GLN A 3 2.31 4.69 -7.29
C GLN A 3 1.35 5.69 -7.92
N ALA A 4 0.94 5.44 -9.17
CA ALA A 4 -0.01 6.28 -9.89
C ALA A 4 -1.39 6.34 -9.22
N THR A 5 -1.84 5.24 -8.59
CA THR A 5 -3.16 5.17 -7.95
C THR A 5 -3.14 5.52 -6.46
N ILE A 6 -2.01 5.32 -5.77
CA ILE A 6 -1.90 5.68 -4.34
C ILE A 6 -1.67 7.18 -4.12
N THR A 7 -1.00 7.85 -5.04
CA THR A 7 -0.61 9.27 -4.89
C THR A 7 -1.83 10.19 -4.71
N PRO A 8 -2.89 10.12 -5.54
CA PRO A 8 -4.06 11.00 -5.38
C PRO A 8 -4.78 10.82 -4.03
N VAL A 9 -4.89 9.58 -3.56
CA VAL A 9 -5.54 9.26 -2.27
C VAL A 9 -4.66 9.73 -1.10
N PHE A 10 -3.36 9.42 -1.12
CA PHE A 10 -2.41 9.87 -0.09
C PHE A 10 -2.37 11.40 0.00
N TRP A 11 -2.38 12.09 -1.13
CA TRP A 11 -2.32 13.54 -1.18
C TRP A 11 -3.59 14.19 -0.60
N GLY A 12 -4.77 13.66 -0.94
CA GLY A 12 -6.02 14.23 -0.42
C GLY A 12 -6.31 13.91 1.04
N LEU A 13 -5.82 12.77 1.57
CA LEU A 13 -6.05 12.37 2.96
C LEU A 13 -4.97 12.86 3.94
N ILE A 14 -3.70 12.84 3.53
CA ILE A 14 -2.56 13.11 4.44
C ILE A 14 -1.95 14.49 4.20
N ARG A 15 -1.78 14.88 2.94
CA ARG A 15 -1.06 16.11 2.56
C ARG A 15 -1.97 17.33 2.41
N SER A 16 -3.25 17.24 2.81
CA SER A 16 -4.31 18.24 2.68
C SER A 16 -3.88 19.52 1.95
N PHE A 17 -4.12 19.54 0.64
CA PHE A 17 -3.98 20.76 -0.14
C PHE A 17 -5.09 21.74 0.26
N PRO A 18 -4.91 23.06 0.07
CA PRO A 18 -5.97 24.05 0.31
C PRO A 18 -7.30 23.76 -0.41
N ASN A 19 -7.28 22.87 -1.41
CA ASN A 19 -8.46 22.29 -2.04
C ASN A 19 -8.48 20.78 -1.81
N THR A 20 -9.00 20.34 -0.66
CA THR A 20 -9.33 18.92 -0.45
C THR A 20 -10.16 18.45 -1.65
N PRO A 21 -9.80 17.32 -2.29
CA PRO A 21 -10.54 16.85 -3.46
C PRO A 21 -12.02 16.69 -3.14
N ASP A 22 -12.86 16.96 -4.13
CA ASP A 22 -14.30 16.66 -4.07
C ASP A 22 -14.50 15.21 -3.55
N PRO A 23 -15.42 14.98 -2.61
CA PRO A 23 -15.72 13.64 -2.08
C PRO A 23 -15.94 12.57 -3.18
N GLU A 24 -16.57 12.92 -4.30
CA GLU A 24 -16.80 12.00 -5.42
C GLU A 24 -15.49 11.63 -6.13
N VAL A 25 -14.60 12.62 -6.33
CA VAL A 25 -13.26 12.40 -6.89
C VAL A 25 -12.41 11.54 -5.95
N MET A 26 -12.52 11.77 -4.64
CA MET A 26 -11.82 10.96 -3.65
C MET A 26 -12.32 9.51 -3.68
N ALA A 27 -13.64 9.29 -3.70
CA ALA A 27 -14.22 7.95 -3.80
C ALA A 27 -13.74 7.21 -5.06
N ALA A 28 -13.77 7.86 -6.23
CA ALA A 28 -13.30 7.28 -7.48
C ALA A 28 -11.80 6.94 -7.46
N ASN A 29 -10.97 7.74 -6.79
CA ASN A 29 -9.55 7.45 -6.62
C ASN A 29 -9.31 6.28 -5.66
N ILE A 30 -10.08 6.17 -4.58
CA ILE A 30 -10.03 5.03 -3.65
C ILE A 30 -10.41 3.74 -4.37
N GLU A 31 -11.43 3.75 -5.22
CA GLU A 31 -11.83 2.59 -6.03
C GLU A 31 -10.70 2.14 -6.97
N LYS A 32 -10.07 3.07 -7.68
CA LYS A 32 -8.92 2.75 -8.57
C LYS A 32 -7.72 2.20 -7.81
N LEU A 33 -7.45 2.74 -6.62
CA LEU A 33 -6.40 2.24 -5.72
C LEU A 33 -6.73 0.82 -5.26
N ASN A 34 -7.94 0.57 -4.78
CA ASN A 34 -8.39 -0.76 -4.36
C ASN A 34 -8.33 -1.77 -5.52
N ALA A 35 -8.74 -1.41 -6.73
CA ALA A 35 -8.61 -2.26 -7.90
C ALA A 35 -7.15 -2.60 -8.23
N SER A 36 -6.23 -1.64 -8.08
CA SER A 36 -4.79 -1.88 -8.26
C SER A 36 -4.24 -2.86 -7.21
N MET A 37 -4.70 -2.75 -5.97
CA MET A 37 -4.31 -3.65 -4.89
C MET A 37 -4.87 -5.07 -5.07
N VAL A 38 -6.06 -5.23 -5.64
CA VAL A 38 -6.60 -6.55 -6.01
C VAL A 38 -5.73 -7.23 -7.09
N ILE A 39 -5.26 -6.47 -8.09
CA ILE A 39 -4.33 -7.01 -9.09
C ILE A 39 -3.01 -7.40 -8.43
N MET A 40 -2.49 -6.57 -7.54
CA MET A 40 -1.25 -6.83 -6.81
C MET A 40 -1.35 -8.05 -5.87
N GLU A 41 -2.48 -8.19 -5.17
CA GLU A 41 -2.83 -9.36 -4.36
C GLU A 41 -2.75 -10.65 -5.19
N ALA A 42 -3.22 -10.61 -6.44
CA ALA A 42 -3.12 -11.75 -7.35
C ALA A 42 -1.67 -12.07 -7.75
N MET A 43 -0.78 -11.07 -7.77
CA MET A 43 0.63 -11.21 -8.12
C MET A 43 1.50 -11.70 -6.95
N PHE A 44 1.08 -11.48 -5.70
CA PHE A 44 1.67 -12.19 -4.57
C PHE A 44 1.33 -13.68 -4.75
N GLY A 45 2.25 -14.42 -5.37
CA GLY A 45 2.11 -15.85 -5.62
C GLY A 45 2.09 -16.67 -4.34
N GLU A 46 2.40 -17.96 -4.43
CA GLU A 46 2.46 -18.84 -3.27
C GLU A 46 3.67 -18.57 -2.35
N GLY A 47 4.67 -17.84 -2.85
CA GLY A 47 5.88 -17.51 -2.11
C GLY A 47 5.69 -16.44 -1.03
N ASN A 48 6.66 -16.36 -0.12
CA ASN A 48 6.59 -15.45 1.02
C ASN A 48 6.84 -13.95 0.70
N TYR A 49 7.46 -13.65 -0.44
CA TYR A 49 7.87 -12.32 -0.89
C TYR A 49 7.57 -12.12 -2.38
N VAL A 50 7.78 -10.91 -2.90
CA VAL A 50 7.39 -10.52 -4.28
C VAL A 50 7.96 -11.46 -5.35
N THR A 51 9.15 -12.00 -5.14
CA THR A 51 9.86 -12.84 -6.11
C THR A 51 10.03 -14.30 -5.67
N GLY A 52 9.32 -14.75 -4.63
CA GLY A 52 9.44 -16.12 -4.10
C GLY A 52 9.66 -16.15 -2.59
N ASP A 53 10.41 -17.13 -2.08
CA ASP A 53 10.49 -17.39 -0.64
C ASP A 53 11.49 -16.54 0.13
N HIS A 54 12.33 -15.77 -0.57
CA HIS A 54 13.36 -14.93 0.04
C HIS A 54 13.11 -13.45 -0.27
N PHE A 55 13.36 -12.62 0.73
CA PHE A 55 13.32 -11.16 0.59
C PHE A 55 14.37 -10.71 -0.43
N THR A 56 13.97 -9.89 -1.39
CA THR A 56 14.85 -9.31 -2.40
C THR A 56 14.73 -7.79 -2.45
N MET A 57 15.54 -7.16 -3.31
CA MET A 57 15.44 -5.72 -3.54
C MET A 57 14.05 -5.29 -4.05
N GLY A 58 13.30 -6.19 -4.72
CA GLY A 58 11.94 -5.92 -5.19
C GLY A 58 10.94 -5.67 -4.06
N ASP A 59 11.20 -6.20 -2.87
CA ASP A 59 10.36 -6.03 -1.68
C ASP A 59 10.50 -4.66 -1.03
N ILE A 60 11.58 -3.92 -1.30
CA ILE A 60 11.82 -2.60 -0.69
C ILE A 60 10.78 -1.57 -1.17
N PRO A 61 10.65 -1.26 -2.48
CA PRO A 61 9.65 -0.31 -2.95
C PRO A 61 8.22 -0.85 -2.78
N THR A 62 8.04 -2.16 -2.97
CA THR A 62 6.75 -2.84 -2.82
C THR A 62 6.24 -2.74 -1.38
N GLY A 63 7.08 -3.13 -0.41
CA GLY A 63 6.76 -3.06 1.00
C GLY A 63 6.49 -1.64 1.49
N ALA A 64 7.18 -0.63 0.95
CA ALA A 64 6.90 0.78 1.25
C ALA A 64 5.51 1.22 0.74
N GLY A 65 5.14 0.79 -0.47
CA GLY A 65 3.80 1.02 -1.03
C GLY A 65 2.70 0.34 -0.22
N VAL A 66 2.92 -0.92 0.19
CA VAL A 66 1.98 -1.67 1.02
C VAL A 66 1.79 -1.02 2.39
N TYR A 67 2.86 -0.59 3.06
CA TYR A 67 2.74 0.15 4.34
C TYR A 67 1.83 1.37 4.21
N ARG A 68 2.08 2.19 3.18
CA ARG A 68 1.29 3.38 2.92
C ARG A 68 -0.18 3.02 2.71
N TYR A 69 -0.47 2.03 1.88
CA TYR A 69 -1.85 1.60 1.62
C TYR A 69 -2.56 1.07 2.88
N MET A 70 -1.87 0.26 3.69
CA MET A 70 -2.41 -0.31 4.93
C MET A 70 -2.65 0.74 6.04
N THR A 71 -1.97 1.88 5.95
CA THR A 71 -2.06 2.97 6.95
C THR A 71 -3.07 4.04 6.57
N LEU A 72 -3.50 4.12 5.30
CA LEU A 72 -4.55 5.06 4.88
C LEU A 72 -5.89 4.72 5.55
N ASP A 73 -6.62 5.75 5.96
CA ASP A 73 -7.97 5.63 6.52
C ASP A 73 -9.00 5.52 5.39
N ILE A 74 -9.08 4.34 4.78
CA ILE A 74 -9.99 4.01 3.68
C ILE A 74 -10.58 2.62 3.87
N VAL A 75 -11.76 2.39 3.31
CA VAL A 75 -12.34 1.05 3.21
C VAL A 75 -11.56 0.24 2.16
N ARG A 76 -11.08 -0.94 2.56
CA ARG A 76 -10.27 -1.83 1.73
C ARG A 76 -11.01 -3.14 1.42
N PRO A 77 -10.82 -3.75 0.23
CA PRO A 77 -11.23 -5.13 0.00
C PRO A 77 -10.38 -6.10 0.85
N ALA A 78 -10.82 -7.35 0.94
CA ALA A 78 -10.02 -8.41 1.57
C ALA A 78 -8.78 -8.73 0.70
N LEU A 79 -7.59 -8.62 1.28
CA LEU A 79 -6.30 -8.84 0.59
C LEU A 79 -5.41 -9.75 1.44
N PRO A 80 -5.80 -11.02 1.68
CA PRO A 80 -5.16 -11.88 2.67
C PRO A 80 -3.68 -12.17 2.38
N ARG A 81 -3.25 -12.26 1.11
CA ARG A 81 -1.84 -12.49 0.77
C ARG A 81 -1.01 -11.23 0.97
N THR A 82 -1.56 -10.07 0.65
CA THR A 82 -0.96 -8.76 0.90
C THR A 82 -0.86 -8.51 2.41
N GLU A 83 -1.87 -8.87 3.18
CA GLU A 83 -1.86 -8.79 4.65
C GLU A 83 -0.80 -9.71 5.26
N ALA A 84 -0.70 -10.97 4.81
CA ALA A 84 0.33 -11.89 5.25
C ALA A 84 1.74 -11.41 4.88
N TYR A 85 1.91 -10.90 3.65
CA TYR A 85 3.15 -10.25 3.21
C TYR A 85 3.53 -9.07 4.10
N TYR A 86 2.57 -8.16 4.36
CA TYR A 86 2.77 -7.00 5.22
C TYR A 86 3.15 -7.42 6.65
N ALA A 87 2.46 -8.41 7.23
CA ALA A 87 2.77 -8.94 8.56
C ALA A 87 4.23 -9.39 8.67
N ARG A 88 4.72 -10.19 7.71
CA ARG A 88 6.13 -10.62 7.64
C ARG A 88 7.10 -9.44 7.56
N LEU A 89 6.76 -8.40 6.81
CA LEU A 89 7.59 -7.18 6.74
C LEU A 89 7.63 -6.46 8.09
N THR A 90 6.51 -6.37 8.80
CA THR A 90 6.45 -5.70 10.12
C THR A 90 7.32 -6.38 11.18
N GLU A 91 7.68 -7.65 11.00
CA GLU A 91 8.60 -8.38 11.88
C GLU A 91 10.07 -7.91 11.73
N ARG A 92 10.42 -7.27 10.60
CA ARG A 92 11.79 -6.87 10.27
C ARG A 92 12.18 -5.56 10.99
N PRO A 93 13.23 -5.52 11.83
CA PRO A 93 13.64 -4.31 12.54
C PRO A 93 13.94 -3.11 11.63
N ALA A 94 14.60 -3.36 10.49
CA ALA A 94 14.93 -2.31 9.52
C ALA A 94 13.67 -1.71 8.87
N TYR A 95 12.66 -2.52 8.59
CA TYR A 95 11.39 -2.06 8.02
C TYR A 95 10.62 -1.20 9.02
N ARG A 96 10.53 -1.65 10.29
CA ARG A 96 9.93 -0.84 11.37
C ARG A 96 10.60 0.52 11.51
N LYS A 97 11.94 0.55 11.49
CA LYS A 97 12.72 1.77 11.66
C LYS A 97 12.59 2.74 10.48
N ALA A 98 12.63 2.22 9.24
CA ALA A 98 12.76 3.06 8.06
C ALA A 98 11.44 3.34 7.34
N ILE A 99 10.46 2.43 7.42
CA ILE A 99 9.20 2.50 6.67
C ILE A 99 8.02 2.80 7.58
N MET A 100 7.91 2.12 8.72
CA MET A 100 6.75 2.26 9.64
C MET A 100 6.81 3.52 10.50
N THR A 101 6.98 4.66 9.85
CA THR A 101 6.98 5.99 10.46
C THR A 101 5.66 6.69 10.16
N PRO A 102 5.17 7.59 11.04
CA PRO A 102 3.93 8.32 10.81
C PRO A 102 3.88 8.93 9.42
N LEU A 103 2.73 8.77 8.74
CA LEU A 103 2.50 9.41 7.46
C LEU A 103 2.43 10.92 7.67
N VAL A 104 3.34 11.64 7.01
CA VAL A 104 3.41 13.10 6.99
C VAL A 104 3.33 13.62 5.58
#